data_AF-A0A3L7V3J0-F1
#
_entry.id   AF-A0A3L7V3J0-F1
#
_cell.length_a   1.000
_cell.length_b   1.000
_cell.length_c   1.000
_cell.angle_alpha   90.00
_cell.angle_beta   90.00
_cell.angle_gamma   90.00
#
_symmetry.space_group_name_H-M   'P 1'
#
loop_
_entity.id
_entity.type
_entity.pdbx_description
1 polymer ?
#
loop_
_entity_poly.entity_id
_entity_poly.type
_entity_poly.pdbx_seq_one_letter_code
_entity_poly.pdbx_strand_id
1 'polypeptide(L)'
;MSGLVWGALLRMLQSFLQGSPFIFTGLCIAGMLSRLMGHADTKRLFGSNSVSSLVQSWFIGMLLPGCSLGVIPICRQMRASGIAIGTIFAFALSSPLFDPLSLLYGLTLSKPFTILAFATCSLVVVTLSGAIFDWLYPNTEVQVPEPAAVPYGIKRILAIGVEMAYETVGGSAALIGIGILGVGLLAIILPAGSLQRTMAHDNPWSPMIMTGIAIPAYATPMTAMGQLGSMFQHGNSIGAAFILLTFGAGMNLGLVAWMWLNYGWRKLAVWFGLMLLIVVGLSYGIERPLYPPDIEPANHTHAFDGYCAPFFHNSPPTEGFLVEIGRRIRNGTQPHEWFGAAVLIVLATVGGVLRVFDPSRKFQAWLVRRIPEESGRMSPRYDVIVPGPVLAIVGLAGIVIMSVVGCFTYYPEPNETLEELSIARTEVVSAAFSGNHKHALDWIPVCESWNRRLIVGTYLRRFKVSDYHLMKSRLLQNRLEQLEHAIQDKVDPSEIRTLSHATSRAFTLLSLAYHSEPLD
;
A
#
# COMPACT_ATOMS: atom_id res chain seq x y z
N MET A 1 -16.60 -15.59 -20.90
CA MET A 1 -16.97 -15.35 -19.48
C MET A 1 -15.98 -15.95 -18.48
N SER A 2 -15.48 -17.18 -18.68
CA SER A 2 -14.50 -17.82 -17.77
C SER A 2 -13.24 -16.99 -17.52
N GLY A 3 -12.62 -16.42 -18.58
CA GLY A 3 -11.40 -15.60 -18.44
C GLY A 3 -11.56 -14.34 -17.59
N LEU A 4 -12.74 -13.71 -17.58
CA LEU A 4 -13.03 -12.55 -16.73
C LEU A 4 -13.11 -12.94 -15.26
N VAL A 5 -13.80 -14.05 -14.95
CA VAL A 5 -13.94 -14.55 -13.57
C VAL A 5 -12.57 -14.97 -13.01
N TRP A 6 -11.80 -15.73 -13.79
CA TRP A 6 -10.44 -16.13 -13.38
C TRP A 6 -9.50 -14.93 -13.27
N GLY A 7 -9.63 -13.94 -14.15
CA GLY A 7 -8.87 -12.70 -14.07
C GLY A 7 -9.19 -11.88 -12.81
N ALA A 8 -10.48 -11.73 -12.48
CA ALA A 8 -10.91 -11.07 -11.25
C ALA A 8 -10.38 -11.80 -10.01
N LEU A 9 -10.47 -13.12 -9.99
CA LEU A 9 -9.94 -13.95 -8.89
C LEU A 9 -8.44 -13.77 -8.71
N LEU A 10 -7.67 -13.74 -9.81
CA LEU A 10 -6.23 -13.47 -9.76
C LEU A 10 -5.93 -12.10 -9.12
N ARG A 11 -6.63 -11.04 -9.55
CA ARG A 11 -6.42 -9.68 -9.03
C ARG A 11 -6.80 -9.58 -7.55
N MET A 12 -7.90 -10.22 -7.15
CA MET A 12 -8.30 -10.29 -5.75
C MET A 12 -7.26 -11.00 -4.88
N LEU A 13 -6.71 -12.12 -5.36
CA LEU A 13 -5.67 -12.85 -4.63
C LEU A 13 -4.36 -12.05 -4.54
N GLN A 14 -3.92 -11.42 -5.63
CA GLN A 14 -2.75 -10.55 -5.62
C GLN A 14 -2.93 -9.39 -4.63
N SER A 15 -4.09 -8.72 -4.68
CA SER A 15 -4.44 -7.62 -3.79
C SER A 15 -4.47 -8.05 -2.31
N PHE A 16 -5.03 -9.23 -2.02
CA PHE A 16 -5.03 -9.80 -0.67
C PHE A 16 -3.61 -10.09 -0.16
N LEU A 17 -2.78 -10.76 -0.98
CA LEU A 17 -1.40 -11.10 -0.61
C LEU A 17 -0.57 -9.86 -0.35
N GLN A 18 -0.63 -8.87 -1.27
CA GLN A 18 0.05 -7.58 -1.13
C GLN A 18 -0.43 -6.79 0.09
N GLY A 19 -1.73 -6.81 0.38
CA GLY A 19 -2.32 -6.12 1.53
C GLY A 19 -2.08 -6.84 2.87
N SER A 20 -1.76 -8.13 2.86
CA SER A 20 -1.73 -8.96 4.07
C SER A 20 -0.80 -8.49 5.18
N PRO A 21 0.45 -8.04 4.92
CA PRO A 21 1.34 -7.58 5.99
C PRO A 21 0.80 -6.31 6.65
N PHE A 22 0.20 -5.42 5.86
CA PHE A 22 -0.39 -4.18 6.33
C PHE A 22 -1.70 -4.40 7.08
N ILE A 23 -2.52 -5.38 6.68
CA ILE A 23 -3.71 -5.78 7.43
C ILE A 23 -3.31 -6.34 8.80
N PHE A 24 -2.28 -7.18 8.85
CA PHE A 24 -1.73 -7.67 10.12
C PHE A 24 -1.25 -6.53 11.02
N THR A 25 -0.45 -5.60 10.48
CA THR A 25 0.01 -4.42 11.24
C THR A 25 -1.15 -3.56 11.72
N GLY A 26 -2.19 -3.38 10.90
CA GLY A 26 -3.42 -2.69 11.26
C GLY A 26 -4.17 -3.33 12.41
N LEU A 27 -4.27 -4.67 12.43
CA LEU A 27 -4.83 -5.44 13.53
C LEU A 27 -4.01 -5.30 14.82
N CYS A 28 -2.67 -5.33 14.72
CA CYS A 28 -1.78 -5.07 15.85
C CYS A 28 -2.03 -3.68 16.45
N ILE A 29 -2.04 -2.64 15.62
CA ILE A 29 -2.31 -1.26 16.05
C ILE A 29 -3.69 -1.19 16.70
N ALA A 30 -4.74 -1.67 16.05
CA ALA A 30 -6.10 -1.65 16.60
C ALA A 30 -6.20 -2.40 17.94
N GLY A 31 -5.57 -3.57 18.08
CA GLY A 31 -5.53 -4.33 19.32
C GLY A 31 -4.81 -3.59 20.45
N MET A 32 -3.72 -2.88 20.14
CA MET A 32 -3.00 -2.05 21.10
C MET A 32 -3.82 -0.81 21.52
N LEU A 33 -4.45 -0.11 20.57
CA LEU A 33 -5.33 1.02 20.87
C LEU A 33 -6.49 0.58 21.78
N SER A 34 -7.09 -0.59 21.49
CA SER A 34 -8.21 -1.15 22.24
C SER A 34 -7.85 -1.60 23.65
N ARG A 35 -6.70 -2.27 23.84
CA ARG A 35 -6.36 -2.95 25.11
C ARG A 35 -5.33 -2.25 25.97
N LEU A 36 -4.50 -1.39 25.40
CA LEU A 36 -3.41 -0.74 26.12
C LEU A 36 -3.65 0.76 26.33
N MET A 37 -4.09 1.51 25.31
CA MET A 37 -4.34 2.94 25.49
C MET A 37 -5.68 3.27 26.14
N GLY A 38 -6.77 2.59 25.79
CA GLY A 38 -8.10 3.00 26.23
C GLY A 38 -8.65 4.21 25.45
N HIS A 39 -9.90 4.57 25.70
CA HIS A 39 -10.63 5.54 24.88
C HIS A 39 -10.10 6.98 25.07
N ALA A 40 -9.85 7.39 26.31
CA ALA A 40 -9.41 8.74 26.65
C ALA A 40 -8.02 9.05 26.06
N ASP A 41 -7.04 8.15 26.23
CA ASP A 41 -5.70 8.36 25.70
C ASP A 41 -5.64 8.21 24.17
N THR A 42 -6.50 7.36 23.58
CA THR A 42 -6.67 7.34 22.11
C THR A 42 -7.17 8.69 21.59
N LYS A 43 -8.18 9.26 22.23
CA LYS A 43 -8.68 10.59 21.85
C LYS A 43 -7.63 11.68 22.07
N ARG A 44 -6.78 11.57 23.09
CA ARG A 44 -5.65 12.49 23.32
C ARG A 44 -4.54 12.35 22.28
N LEU A 45 -4.24 11.12 21.84
CA LEU A 45 -3.18 10.85 20.87
C LEU A 45 -3.53 11.36 19.47
N PHE A 46 -4.76 11.16 19.00
CA PHE A 46 -5.18 11.57 17.66
C PHE A 46 -5.86 12.95 17.62
N GLY A 47 -6.36 13.41 18.76
CA GLY A 47 -7.24 14.58 18.86
C GLY A 47 -8.66 14.29 18.37
N SER A 48 -9.54 15.29 18.43
CA SER A 48 -10.91 15.21 17.89
C SER A 48 -11.49 16.61 17.66
N ASN A 49 -12.33 16.77 16.63
CA ASN A 49 -13.13 17.98 16.36
C ASN A 49 -12.34 19.31 16.31
N SER A 50 -11.11 19.31 15.81
CA SER A 50 -10.32 20.54 15.65
C SER A 50 -9.42 20.48 14.43
N VAL A 51 -9.08 21.64 13.85
CA VAL A 51 -8.10 21.68 12.73
C VAL A 51 -6.75 21.11 13.16
N SER A 52 -6.33 21.37 14.41
CA SER A 52 -5.11 20.78 14.98
C SER A 52 -5.16 19.25 15.00
N SER A 53 -6.32 18.65 15.33
CA SER A 53 -6.47 17.18 15.33
C SER A 53 -6.40 16.58 13.93
N LEU A 54 -6.86 17.29 12.89
CA LEU A 54 -6.70 16.85 11.50
C LEU A 54 -5.23 16.77 11.11
N VAL A 55 -4.47 17.83 11.40
CA VAL A 55 -3.02 17.89 11.12
C VAL A 55 -2.26 16.85 11.94
N GLN A 56 -2.58 16.73 13.24
CA GLN A 56 -2.00 15.73 14.14
C GLN A 56 -2.25 14.30 13.64
N SER A 57 -3.49 13.99 13.26
CA SER A 57 -3.84 12.66 12.72
C SER A 57 -3.22 12.39 11.36
N TRP A 58 -3.03 13.42 10.52
CA TRP A 58 -2.28 13.30 9.28
C TRP A 58 -0.82 12.92 9.52
N PHE A 59 -0.14 13.59 10.46
CA PHE A 59 1.24 13.25 10.83
C PHE A 59 1.37 11.84 11.41
N ILE A 60 0.44 11.43 12.28
CA ILE A 60 0.43 10.08 12.85
C ILE A 60 0.19 9.03 11.75
N GLY A 61 -0.70 9.33 10.79
CA GLY A 61 -0.92 8.49 9.62
C GLY A 61 0.36 8.28 8.83
N MET A 62 1.06 9.35 8.44
CA MET A 62 2.33 9.26 7.72
C MET A 62 3.40 8.43 8.45
N LEU A 63 3.40 8.45 9.79
CA LEU A 63 4.39 7.72 10.58
C LEU A 63 4.06 6.23 10.68
N LEU A 64 2.77 5.88 10.78
CA LEU A 64 2.34 4.50 10.97
C LEU A 64 2.27 3.76 9.63
N PRO A 65 2.98 2.62 9.50
CA PRO A 65 2.91 1.79 8.29
C PRO A 65 1.49 1.23 8.15
N GLY A 66 0.82 1.62 7.07
CA GLY A 66 -0.55 1.21 6.80
C GLY A 66 -0.84 1.17 5.31
N CYS A 67 -1.86 0.41 4.96
CA CYS A 67 -2.51 0.49 3.66
C CYS A 67 -4.00 0.77 3.89
N SER A 68 -4.74 1.20 2.87
CA SER A 68 -6.15 1.52 3.07
C SER A 68 -7.01 0.32 3.54
N LEU A 69 -6.60 -0.94 3.31
CA LEU A 69 -7.24 -2.12 3.91
C LEU A 69 -6.86 -2.29 5.39
N GLY A 70 -5.58 -2.12 5.73
CA GLY A 70 -5.07 -2.27 7.11
C GLY A 70 -5.52 -1.17 8.06
N VAL A 71 -5.90 -0.01 7.53
CA VAL A 71 -6.41 1.10 8.36
C VAL A 71 -7.86 0.87 8.81
N ILE A 72 -8.64 0.02 8.13
CA ILE A 72 -10.05 -0.28 8.50
C ILE A 72 -10.23 -0.66 9.99
N PRO A 73 -9.49 -1.65 10.56
CA PRO A 73 -9.60 -1.98 11.98
C PRO A 73 -9.19 -0.81 12.89
N ILE A 74 -8.21 0.01 12.48
CA ILE A 74 -7.79 1.20 13.23
C ILE A 74 -8.91 2.24 13.24
N CYS A 75 -9.54 2.54 12.09
CA CYS A 75 -10.67 3.47 12.00
C CYS A 75 -11.85 3.05 12.87
N ARG A 76 -12.15 1.75 12.91
CA ARG A 76 -13.20 1.19 13.78
C ARG A 76 -12.87 1.42 15.26
N GLN A 77 -11.61 1.20 15.65
CA GLN A 77 -11.18 1.45 17.02
C GLN A 77 -11.15 2.94 17.36
N MET A 78 -10.71 3.82 16.45
CA MET A 78 -10.76 5.28 16.64
C MET A 78 -12.20 5.78 16.83
N ARG A 79 -13.15 5.24 16.05
CA ARG A 79 -14.59 5.51 16.21
C ARG A 79 -15.11 5.04 17.56
N ALA A 80 -14.71 3.85 18.01
CA ALA A 80 -15.08 3.34 19.33
C ALA A 80 -14.54 4.22 20.47
N SER A 81 -13.35 4.79 20.29
CA SER A 81 -12.74 5.76 21.21
C SER A 81 -13.35 7.17 21.15
N GLY A 82 -14.42 7.39 20.36
CA GLY A 82 -15.12 8.66 20.30
C GLY A 82 -14.37 9.76 19.55
N ILE A 83 -13.53 9.41 18.57
CA ILE A 83 -12.86 10.37 17.68
C ILE A 83 -13.83 10.82 16.57
N ALA A 84 -13.81 12.11 16.26
CA ALA A 84 -14.59 12.72 15.19
C ALA A 84 -14.21 12.15 13.82
N ILE A 85 -15.20 12.07 12.95
CA ILE A 85 -15.05 11.41 11.66
C ILE A 85 -14.04 12.09 10.72
N GLY A 86 -13.98 13.43 10.68
CA GLY A 86 -12.98 14.15 9.88
C GLY A 86 -11.57 13.78 10.31
N THR A 87 -11.34 13.63 11.61
CA THR A 87 -10.05 13.21 12.18
C THR A 87 -9.72 11.74 11.86
N ILE A 88 -10.73 10.85 11.87
CA ILE A 88 -10.53 9.45 11.44
C ILE A 88 -10.13 9.37 9.96
N PHE A 89 -10.78 10.13 9.08
CA PHE A 89 -10.42 10.13 7.65
C PHE A 89 -9.10 10.82 7.38
N ALA A 90 -8.73 11.83 8.19
CA ALA A 90 -7.42 12.45 8.10
C ALA A 90 -6.29 11.43 8.30
N PHE A 91 -6.43 10.58 9.32
CA PHE A 91 -5.55 9.43 9.54
C PHE A 91 -5.66 8.39 8.41
N ALA A 92 -6.89 8.03 8.02
CA ALA A 92 -7.13 6.95 7.06
C ALA A 92 -6.57 7.21 5.67
N LEU A 93 -6.68 8.46 5.20
CA LEU A 93 -6.13 8.87 3.92
C LEU A 93 -4.61 9.05 4.01
N SER A 94 -4.09 9.71 5.05
CA SER A 94 -2.65 10.00 5.13
C SER A 94 -1.75 8.78 5.25
N SER A 95 -2.18 7.75 6.00
CA SER A 95 -1.35 6.57 6.28
C SER A 95 -0.83 5.83 5.04
N PRO A 96 -1.67 5.45 4.07
CA PRO A 96 -1.20 4.83 2.82
C PRO A 96 -0.54 5.80 1.83
N LEU A 97 -0.72 7.12 1.96
CA LEU A 97 -0.25 8.09 0.97
C LEU A 97 1.26 8.37 1.10
N PHE A 98 1.76 8.50 2.34
CA PHE A 98 3.14 8.90 2.60
C PHE A 98 3.74 8.15 3.80
N ASP A 99 3.57 6.83 3.82
CA ASP A 99 4.34 6.00 4.75
C ASP A 99 5.84 6.06 4.37
N PRO A 100 6.76 5.77 5.32
CA PRO A 100 8.19 5.95 5.09
C PRO A 100 8.74 5.17 3.89
N LEU A 101 8.19 3.98 3.59
CA LEU A 101 8.59 3.19 2.42
C LEU A 101 8.21 3.90 1.12
N SER A 102 6.97 4.39 1.03
CA SER A 102 6.46 5.07 -0.15
C SER A 102 7.10 6.43 -0.38
N LEU A 103 7.38 7.18 0.70
CA LEU A 103 8.13 8.44 0.61
C LEU A 103 9.53 8.20 0.03
N LEU A 104 10.26 7.22 0.57
CA LEU A 104 11.60 6.89 0.12
C LEU A 104 11.61 6.46 -1.35
N TYR A 105 10.66 5.62 -1.75
CA TYR A 105 10.51 5.19 -3.13
C TYR A 105 10.15 6.37 -4.06
N GLY A 106 9.18 7.20 -3.67
CA GLY A 106 8.80 8.41 -4.41
C GLY A 106 9.96 9.39 -4.61
N LEU A 107 10.79 9.61 -3.58
CA LEU A 107 11.97 10.49 -3.64
C LEU A 107 13.04 10.01 -4.62
N THR A 108 13.07 8.72 -4.94
CA THR A 108 14.06 8.16 -5.88
C THR A 108 13.60 8.19 -7.34
N LEU A 109 12.29 8.24 -7.55
CA LEU A 109 11.68 8.26 -8.89
C LEU A 109 11.40 9.68 -9.38
N SER A 110 11.13 10.60 -8.46
CA SER A 110 10.75 11.96 -8.77
C SER A 110 11.69 12.97 -8.12
N LYS A 111 11.69 14.19 -8.66
CA LYS A 111 12.34 15.33 -8.01
C LYS A 111 11.77 15.48 -6.59
N PRO A 112 12.60 15.67 -5.54
CA PRO A 112 12.13 15.80 -4.15
C PRO A 112 11.04 16.85 -3.97
N PHE A 113 11.08 17.91 -4.78
CA PHE A 113 10.08 18.96 -4.83
C PHE A 113 8.66 18.43 -5.13
N THR A 114 8.51 17.51 -6.10
CA THR A 114 7.20 16.94 -6.48
C THR A 114 6.59 16.12 -5.34
N ILE A 115 7.41 15.34 -4.64
CA ILE A 115 6.95 14.52 -3.50
C ILE A 115 6.52 15.42 -2.34
N LEU A 116 7.28 16.47 -2.04
CA LEU A 116 6.91 17.44 -1.01
C LEU A 116 5.63 18.21 -1.39
N ALA A 117 5.47 18.55 -2.67
CA ALA A 117 4.24 19.15 -3.18
C ALA A 117 3.04 18.21 -3.01
N PHE A 118 3.18 16.92 -3.36
CA PHE A 118 2.14 15.92 -3.17
C PHE A 118 1.77 15.74 -1.70
N ALA A 119 2.77 15.68 -0.80
CA ALA A 119 2.56 15.62 0.64
C ALA A 119 1.79 16.85 1.14
N THR A 120 2.20 18.05 0.73
CA THR A 120 1.53 19.31 1.09
C THR A 120 0.11 19.36 0.56
N CYS A 121 -0.12 18.96 -0.70
CA CYS A 121 -1.45 18.86 -1.28
C CYS A 121 -2.33 17.88 -0.52
N SER A 122 -1.80 16.73 -0.07
CA SER A 122 -2.57 15.78 0.74
C SER A 122 -2.97 16.35 2.10
N LEU A 123 -2.08 17.11 2.74
CA LEU A 123 -2.37 17.80 4.00
C LEU A 123 -3.50 18.81 3.78
N VAL A 124 -3.45 19.57 2.68
CA VAL A 124 -4.52 20.51 2.29
C VAL A 124 -5.83 19.76 2.04
N VAL A 125 -5.82 18.67 1.27
CA VAL A 125 -7.01 17.84 1.01
C VAL A 125 -7.65 17.40 2.30
N VAL A 126 -6.87 16.76 3.18
CA VAL A 126 -7.35 16.20 4.44
C VAL A 126 -7.84 17.30 5.39
N THR A 127 -7.11 18.40 5.50
CA THR A 127 -7.45 19.49 6.42
C THR A 127 -8.70 20.23 5.94
N LEU A 128 -8.80 20.57 4.66
CA LEU A 128 -9.97 21.28 4.12
C LEU A 128 -11.20 20.39 4.11
N SER A 129 -11.11 19.17 3.57
CA SER A 129 -12.25 18.25 3.53
C SER A 129 -12.71 17.87 4.93
N GLY A 130 -11.79 17.59 5.85
CA GLY A 130 -12.08 17.28 7.25
C GLY A 130 -12.71 18.46 7.99
N ALA A 131 -12.14 19.67 7.87
CA ALA A 131 -12.65 20.84 8.58
C ALA A 131 -14.03 21.28 8.06
N ILE A 132 -14.25 21.27 6.74
CA ILE A 132 -15.56 21.57 6.16
C ILE A 132 -16.57 20.49 6.57
N PHE A 133 -16.16 19.22 6.58
CA PHE A 133 -17.06 18.13 6.98
C PHE A 133 -17.45 18.22 8.46
N ASP A 134 -16.48 18.41 9.37
CA ASP A 134 -16.73 18.54 10.81
C ASP A 134 -17.55 19.81 11.12
N TRP A 135 -17.41 20.87 10.33
CA TRP A 135 -18.25 22.06 10.40
C TRP A 135 -19.70 21.80 9.96
N LEU A 136 -19.91 21.05 8.87
CA LEU A 136 -21.25 20.68 8.38
C LEU A 136 -21.95 19.65 9.30
N TYR A 137 -21.18 18.77 9.93
CA TYR A 137 -21.68 17.69 10.78
C TYR A 137 -20.95 17.67 12.13
N PRO A 138 -21.24 18.63 13.03
CA PRO A 138 -20.68 18.62 14.37
C PRO A 138 -21.19 17.41 15.17
N ASN A 139 -20.43 17.01 16.20
CA ASN A 139 -20.80 15.94 17.16
C ASN A 139 -20.97 14.54 16.54
N THR A 140 -20.04 14.14 15.66
CA THR A 140 -20.03 12.78 15.07
C THR A 140 -19.41 11.71 15.98
N GLU A 141 -18.94 12.11 17.17
CA GLU A 141 -18.34 11.25 18.18
C GLU A 141 -19.38 10.28 18.76
N VAL A 142 -18.97 9.04 19.00
CA VAL A 142 -19.81 8.00 19.62
C VAL A 142 -19.26 7.67 20.99
N GLN A 143 -20.13 7.62 22.00
CA GLN A 143 -19.76 7.16 23.34
C GLN A 143 -19.96 5.65 23.43
N VAL A 144 -18.91 4.89 23.12
CA VAL A 144 -18.88 3.45 23.37
C VAL A 144 -18.29 3.22 24.77
N PRO A 145 -18.89 2.35 25.62
CA PRO A 145 -18.33 2.01 26.91
C PRO A 145 -16.89 1.51 26.77
N GLU A 146 -16.01 2.00 27.65
CA GLU A 146 -14.60 1.63 27.61
C GLU A 146 -14.42 0.15 27.99
N PRO A 147 -13.61 -0.62 27.24
CA PRO A 147 -13.28 -1.99 27.61
C PRO A 147 -12.64 -2.05 29.00
N ALA A 148 -13.04 -3.02 29.81
CA ALA A 148 -12.47 -3.19 31.13
C ALA A 148 -10.96 -3.48 31.06
N ALA A 149 -10.20 -2.81 31.94
CA ALA A 149 -8.74 -2.85 31.95
C ALA A 149 -8.21 -4.28 32.21
N VAL A 150 -7.23 -4.69 31.39
CA VAL A 150 -6.62 -6.01 31.49
C VAL A 150 -5.52 -5.99 32.56
N PRO A 151 -5.48 -6.97 33.48
CA PRO A 151 -4.40 -7.11 34.47
C PRO A 151 -3.02 -7.25 33.81
N TYR A 152 -1.97 -6.89 34.55
CA TYR A 152 -0.58 -6.88 34.09
C TYR A 152 -0.07 -8.30 33.71
N GLY A 153 1.06 -8.34 32.98
CA GLY A 153 1.71 -9.59 32.57
C GLY A 153 1.17 -10.19 31.28
N ILE A 154 1.27 -11.51 31.15
CA ILE A 154 0.99 -12.24 29.89
C ILE A 154 -0.47 -12.12 29.43
N LYS A 155 -1.39 -11.84 30.37
CA LYS A 155 -2.80 -11.61 30.06
C LYS A 155 -3.01 -10.40 29.13
N ARG A 156 -2.14 -9.38 29.16
CA ARG A 156 -2.19 -8.24 28.22
C ARG A 156 -1.91 -8.67 26.79
N ILE A 157 -0.84 -9.43 26.59
CA ILE A 157 -0.42 -9.92 25.27
C ILE A 157 -1.52 -10.84 24.71
N LEU A 158 -2.03 -11.76 25.53
CA LEU A 158 -3.14 -12.63 25.15
C LEU A 158 -4.41 -11.85 24.82
N ALA A 159 -4.73 -10.79 25.58
CA ALA A 159 -5.90 -9.96 25.30
C ALA A 159 -5.80 -9.21 23.97
N ILE A 160 -4.60 -8.74 23.60
CA ILE A 160 -4.35 -8.14 22.28
C ILE A 160 -4.51 -9.20 21.19
N GLY A 161 -3.87 -10.37 21.34
CA GLY A 161 -3.96 -11.45 20.35
C GLY A 161 -5.39 -11.98 20.16
N VAL A 162 -6.16 -12.10 21.23
CA VAL A 162 -7.58 -12.49 21.16
C VAL A 162 -8.41 -11.41 20.46
N GLU A 163 -8.17 -10.13 20.73
CA GLU A 163 -8.86 -9.04 20.03
C GLU A 163 -8.55 -9.05 18.53
N MET A 164 -7.27 -9.23 18.17
CA MET A 164 -6.84 -9.37 16.78
C MET A 164 -7.54 -10.54 16.09
N ALA A 165 -7.62 -11.70 16.75
CA ALA A 165 -8.30 -12.88 16.22
C ALA A 165 -9.79 -12.62 15.98
N TYR A 166 -10.50 -12.00 16.94
CA TYR A 166 -11.91 -11.63 16.76
C TYR A 166 -12.12 -10.63 15.63
N GLU A 167 -11.26 -9.61 15.53
CA GLU A 167 -11.38 -8.58 14.52
C GLU A 167 -11.09 -9.13 13.10
N THR A 168 -10.19 -10.12 13.00
CA THR A 168 -9.85 -10.83 11.75
C THR A 168 -11.04 -11.60 11.14
N VAL A 169 -12.01 -12.03 11.96
CA VAL A 169 -13.27 -12.67 11.51
C VAL A 169 -14.49 -11.79 11.74
N GLY A 170 -14.28 -10.53 12.12
CA GLY A 170 -15.30 -9.59 12.57
C GLY A 170 -15.80 -8.66 11.46
N GLY A 171 -16.21 -7.46 11.86
CA GLY A 171 -16.71 -6.45 10.92
C GLY A 171 -15.61 -5.94 9.97
N SER A 172 -14.35 -5.89 10.42
CA SER A 172 -13.23 -5.51 9.56
C SER A 172 -13.04 -6.48 8.40
N ALA A 173 -13.19 -7.79 8.63
CA ALA A 173 -13.05 -8.82 7.59
C ALA A 173 -14.04 -8.60 6.43
N ALA A 174 -15.30 -8.30 6.75
CA ALA A 174 -16.33 -8.02 5.75
C ALA A 174 -16.00 -6.76 4.93
N LEU A 175 -15.53 -5.70 5.60
CA LEU A 175 -15.17 -4.44 4.94
C LEU A 175 -13.92 -4.59 4.07
N ILE A 176 -12.90 -5.30 4.55
CA ILE A 176 -11.70 -5.66 3.77
C ILE A 176 -12.12 -6.48 2.55
N GLY A 177 -13.02 -7.44 2.73
CA GLY A 177 -13.61 -8.22 1.63
C GLY A 177 -14.29 -7.35 0.58
N ILE A 178 -15.06 -6.33 0.98
CA ILE A 178 -15.66 -5.35 0.04
C ILE A 178 -14.58 -4.56 -0.71
N GLY A 179 -13.49 -4.17 -0.04
CA GLY A 179 -12.34 -3.52 -0.69
C GLY A 179 -11.71 -4.40 -1.77
N ILE A 180 -11.44 -5.67 -1.46
CA ILE A 180 -10.86 -6.64 -2.40
C ILE A 180 -11.84 -6.96 -3.54
N LEU A 181 -13.14 -7.07 -3.26
CA LEU A 181 -14.17 -7.22 -4.29
C LEU A 181 -14.20 -6.04 -5.26
N GLY A 182 -13.86 -4.82 -4.81
CA GLY A 182 -13.70 -3.65 -5.68
C GLY A 182 -12.63 -3.84 -6.75
N VAL A 183 -11.47 -4.42 -6.38
CA VAL A 183 -10.39 -4.74 -7.32
C VAL A 183 -10.85 -5.78 -8.34
N GLY A 184 -11.55 -6.82 -7.87
CA GLY A 184 -12.11 -7.85 -8.75
C GLY A 184 -13.15 -7.29 -9.73
N LEU A 185 -14.03 -6.40 -9.26
CA LEU A 185 -15.03 -5.71 -10.08
C LEU A 185 -14.36 -4.86 -11.17
N LEU A 186 -13.30 -4.12 -10.81
CA LEU A 186 -12.57 -3.30 -11.77
C LEU A 186 -11.94 -4.15 -12.87
N ALA A 187 -11.36 -5.30 -12.52
CA ALA A 187 -10.79 -6.25 -13.48
C ALA A 187 -11.83 -6.87 -14.43
N ILE A 188 -13.11 -6.91 -14.06
CA ILE A 188 -14.21 -7.34 -14.94
C ILE A 188 -14.62 -6.22 -15.88
N ILE A 189 -14.63 -4.97 -15.39
CA ILE A 189 -15.08 -3.79 -16.13
C ILE A 189 -14.02 -3.34 -17.15
N LEU A 190 -12.73 -3.41 -16.80
CA LEU A 190 -11.63 -2.90 -17.62
C LEU A 190 -10.97 -4.01 -18.45
N PRO A 191 -11.14 -4.00 -19.79
CA PRO A 191 -10.47 -4.96 -20.67
C PRO A 191 -8.95 -4.81 -20.64
N ALA A 192 -8.23 -5.89 -20.96
CA ALA A 192 -6.77 -5.88 -21.07
C ALA A 192 -6.28 -4.77 -22.03
N GLY A 193 -5.34 -3.94 -21.56
CA GLY A 193 -4.74 -2.85 -22.33
C GLY A 193 -5.60 -1.60 -22.51
N SER A 194 -6.81 -1.53 -21.94
CA SER A 194 -7.74 -0.41 -22.20
C SER A 194 -7.25 0.95 -21.67
N LEU A 195 -6.36 0.94 -20.69
CA LEU A 195 -5.85 2.16 -20.04
C LEU A 195 -4.49 2.63 -20.56
N GLN A 196 -3.90 1.91 -21.53
CA GLN A 196 -2.51 2.14 -21.94
C GLN A 196 -2.28 3.53 -22.56
N ARG A 197 -3.30 4.13 -23.19
CA ARG A 197 -3.17 5.44 -23.85
C ARG A 197 -3.99 6.56 -23.19
N THR A 198 -4.67 6.24 -22.09
CA THR A 198 -5.74 7.11 -21.57
C THR A 198 -5.23 8.26 -20.70
N MET A 199 -4.08 8.06 -20.03
CA MET A 199 -3.54 8.97 -19.01
C MET A 199 -2.43 9.89 -19.55
N ALA A 200 -2.49 10.24 -20.82
CA ALA A 200 -1.52 11.14 -21.43
C ALA A 200 -1.62 12.56 -20.82
N HIS A 201 -0.50 13.27 -20.72
CA HIS A 201 -0.44 14.61 -20.12
C HIS A 201 -1.24 15.66 -20.90
N ASP A 202 -1.25 15.54 -22.23
CA ASP A 202 -1.97 16.42 -23.15
C ASP A 202 -3.50 16.29 -23.05
N ASN A 203 -4.00 15.18 -22.51
CA ASN A 203 -5.43 14.95 -22.34
C ASN A 203 -5.97 15.64 -21.06
N PRO A 204 -6.82 16.69 -21.18
CA PRO A 204 -7.38 17.39 -20.02
C PRO A 204 -8.31 16.50 -19.18
N TRP A 205 -8.81 15.39 -19.72
CA TRP A 205 -9.69 14.47 -19.01
C TRP A 205 -8.94 13.43 -18.18
N SER A 206 -7.60 13.33 -18.28
CA SER A 206 -6.80 12.33 -17.57
C SER A 206 -7.07 12.32 -16.06
N PRO A 207 -7.04 13.46 -15.32
CA PRO A 207 -7.37 13.46 -13.89
C PRO A 207 -8.79 12.97 -13.59
N MET A 208 -9.77 13.38 -14.41
CA MET A 208 -11.18 13.01 -14.20
C MET A 208 -11.45 11.53 -14.47
N ILE A 209 -10.88 10.97 -15.53
CA ILE A 209 -10.97 9.54 -15.83
C ILE A 209 -10.29 8.74 -14.71
N MET A 210 -9.12 9.20 -14.25
CA MET A 210 -8.42 8.53 -13.17
C MET A 210 -9.21 8.52 -11.86
N THR A 211 -10.01 9.54 -11.59
CA THR A 211 -10.89 9.58 -10.41
C THR A 211 -11.89 8.41 -10.43
N GLY A 212 -12.50 8.12 -11.57
CA GLY A 212 -13.45 7.02 -11.71
C GLY A 212 -12.82 5.63 -11.52
N ILE A 213 -11.55 5.49 -11.89
CA ILE A 213 -10.81 4.22 -11.83
C ILE A 213 -10.18 4.01 -10.44
N ALA A 214 -9.62 5.06 -9.85
CA ALA A 214 -8.78 4.95 -8.65
C ALA A 214 -9.55 4.48 -7.41
N ILE A 215 -10.83 4.83 -7.26
CA ILE A 215 -11.63 4.48 -6.07
C ILE A 215 -11.82 2.95 -5.91
N PRO A 216 -12.24 2.19 -6.94
CA PRO A 216 -12.32 0.73 -6.85
C PRO A 216 -10.96 0.03 -7.03
N ALA A 217 -9.96 0.72 -7.57
CA ALA A 217 -8.69 0.13 -7.99
C ALA A 217 -7.85 -0.45 -6.85
N TYR A 218 -7.97 0.08 -5.63
CA TYR A 218 -7.14 -0.24 -4.44
C TYR A 218 -5.71 -0.70 -4.78
N ALA A 219 -4.75 0.19 -4.59
CA ALA A 219 -3.35 -0.13 -4.67
C ALA A 219 -2.73 -0.11 -3.27
N THR A 220 -1.82 -1.06 -3.00
CA THR A 220 -0.91 -0.91 -1.87
C THR A 220 0.00 0.30 -2.11
N PRO A 221 0.52 0.94 -1.05
CA PRO A 221 1.39 2.11 -1.19
C PRO A 221 2.58 1.86 -2.14
N MET A 222 3.19 0.68 -2.03
CA MET A 222 4.27 0.22 -2.91
C MET A 222 3.87 0.13 -4.38
N THR A 223 2.71 -0.46 -4.68
CA THR A 223 2.19 -0.57 -6.05
C THR A 223 1.86 0.80 -6.63
N ALA A 224 1.21 1.66 -5.84
CA ALA A 224 0.86 3.01 -6.26
C ALA A 224 2.10 3.86 -6.57
N MET A 225 3.14 3.77 -5.74
CA MET A 225 4.38 4.48 -5.97
C MET A 225 5.16 3.92 -7.17
N GLY A 226 5.15 2.60 -7.37
CA GLY A 226 5.68 1.94 -8.58
C GLY A 226 5.07 2.50 -9.86
N GLN A 227 3.74 2.62 -9.87
CA GLN A 227 2.99 3.16 -10.99
C GLN A 227 3.24 4.65 -11.19
N LEU A 228 3.29 5.43 -10.12
CA LEU A 228 3.63 6.85 -10.16
C LEU A 228 5.02 7.07 -10.79
N GLY A 229 5.99 6.21 -10.50
CA GLY A 229 7.29 6.20 -11.18
C GLY A 229 7.18 5.98 -12.68
N SER A 230 6.45 4.93 -13.08
CA SER A 230 6.21 4.63 -14.50
C SER A 230 5.47 5.78 -15.21
N MET A 231 4.48 6.39 -14.56
CA MET A 231 3.75 7.54 -15.08
C MET A 231 4.68 8.74 -15.33
N PHE A 232 5.57 9.05 -14.39
CA PHE A 232 6.52 10.14 -14.57
C PHE A 232 7.53 9.84 -15.67
N GLN A 233 7.98 8.59 -15.80
CA GLN A 233 8.89 8.17 -16.87
C GLN A 233 8.26 8.27 -18.27
N HIS A 234 6.98 7.94 -18.39
CA HIS A 234 6.25 7.97 -19.67
C HIS A 234 5.63 9.34 -20.00
N GLY A 235 5.85 10.36 -19.17
CA GLY A 235 5.26 11.69 -19.38
C GLY A 235 3.73 11.70 -19.25
N ASN A 236 3.16 10.83 -18.39
CA ASN A 236 1.73 10.83 -18.09
C ASN A 236 1.34 12.02 -17.20
N SER A 237 0.03 12.29 -17.10
CA SER A 237 -0.52 13.39 -16.30
C SER A 237 -0.14 13.29 -14.82
N ILE A 238 0.37 14.39 -14.26
CA ILE A 238 0.77 14.48 -12.84
C ILE A 238 -0.45 14.60 -11.93
N GLY A 239 -1.48 15.31 -12.36
CA GLY A 239 -2.77 15.37 -11.69
C GLY A 239 -3.42 14.00 -11.60
N ALA A 240 -3.35 13.19 -12.66
CA ALA A 240 -3.78 11.80 -12.62
C ALA A 240 -2.94 10.96 -11.64
N ALA A 241 -1.63 11.17 -11.57
CA ALA A 241 -0.77 10.50 -10.58
C ALA A 241 -1.13 10.89 -9.13
N PHE A 242 -1.45 12.16 -8.89
CA PHE A 242 -1.91 12.61 -7.57
C PHE A 242 -3.27 12.02 -7.19
N ILE A 243 -4.19 11.88 -8.15
CA ILE A 243 -5.49 11.21 -7.94
C ILE A 243 -5.31 9.72 -7.67
N LEU A 244 -4.42 9.05 -8.42
CA LEU A 244 -4.07 7.67 -8.17
C LEU A 244 -3.53 7.48 -6.76
N LEU A 245 -2.63 8.35 -6.33
CA LEU A 245 -2.07 8.29 -4.98
C LEU A 245 -3.15 8.54 -3.92
N THR A 246 -4.00 9.55 -4.13
CA THR A 246 -5.02 9.95 -3.14
C THR A 246 -6.18 8.98 -3.02
N PHE A 247 -6.71 8.48 -4.14
CA PHE A 247 -7.87 7.59 -4.15
C PHE A 247 -7.50 6.12 -4.33
N GLY A 248 -6.49 5.82 -5.14
CA GLY A 248 -6.02 4.45 -5.38
C GLY A 248 -5.29 3.87 -4.19
N ALA A 249 -4.34 4.61 -3.60
CA ALA A 249 -3.67 4.17 -2.37
C ALA A 249 -4.48 4.54 -1.11
N GLY A 250 -5.01 5.77 -1.07
CA GLY A 250 -5.71 6.32 0.09
C GLY A 250 -7.08 5.73 0.40
N MET A 251 -7.79 5.22 -0.60
CA MET A 251 -9.15 4.70 -0.42
C MET A 251 -9.33 3.29 -0.99
N ASN A 252 -10.47 2.71 -0.63
CA ASN A 252 -11.01 1.51 -1.23
C ASN A 252 -12.53 1.44 -0.96
N LEU A 253 -13.22 0.52 -1.64
CA LEU A 253 -14.66 0.33 -1.44
C LEU A 253 -15.03 -0.11 -0.01
N GLY A 254 -14.09 -0.73 0.73
CA GLY A 254 -14.28 -1.11 2.13
C GLY A 254 -14.40 0.10 3.07
N LEU A 255 -13.56 1.12 2.90
CA LEU A 255 -13.67 2.39 3.65
C LEU A 255 -14.94 3.17 3.28
N VAL A 256 -15.33 3.15 2.00
CA VAL A 256 -16.59 3.72 1.53
C VAL A 256 -17.78 2.99 2.15
N ALA A 257 -17.76 1.66 2.18
CA ALA A 257 -18.79 0.85 2.84
C ALA A 257 -18.82 1.08 4.35
N TRP A 258 -17.66 1.19 5.01
CA TRP A 258 -17.56 1.50 6.43
C TRP A 258 -18.24 2.85 6.75
N MET A 259 -17.95 3.87 5.95
CA MET A 259 -18.55 5.20 6.05
C MET A 259 -20.07 5.14 5.90
N TRP A 260 -20.55 4.46 4.87
CA TRP A 260 -21.98 4.29 4.61
C TRP A 260 -22.69 3.59 5.76
N LEU A 261 -22.17 2.45 6.21
CA LEU A 261 -22.80 1.62 7.23
C LEU A 261 -22.84 2.32 8.60
N ASN A 262 -21.87 3.17 8.92
CA ASN A 262 -21.77 3.81 10.22
C ASN A 262 -22.40 5.21 10.29
N TYR A 263 -22.42 5.95 9.20
CA TYR A 263 -22.81 7.36 9.17
C TYR A 263 -23.95 7.67 8.19
N GLY A 264 -24.31 6.72 7.33
CA GLY A 264 -25.38 6.85 6.34
C GLY A 264 -24.93 7.49 5.02
N TRP A 265 -25.74 7.30 3.99
CA TRP A 265 -25.40 7.68 2.62
C TRP A 265 -25.26 9.19 2.42
N ARG A 266 -26.04 10.02 3.13
CA ARG A 266 -26.00 11.49 2.98
C ARG A 266 -24.65 12.05 3.39
N LYS A 267 -24.15 11.63 4.55
CA LYS A 267 -22.83 12.03 5.07
C LYS A 267 -21.72 11.51 4.16
N LEU A 268 -21.83 10.27 3.68
CA LEU A 268 -20.90 9.74 2.68
C LEU A 268 -20.86 10.62 1.42
N ALA A 269 -22.02 10.96 0.85
CA ALA A 269 -22.09 11.74 -0.37
C ALA A 269 -21.47 13.14 -0.22
N VAL A 270 -21.71 13.81 0.92
CA VAL A 270 -21.10 15.12 1.21
C VAL A 270 -19.59 15.00 1.38
N TRP A 271 -19.11 14.05 2.20
CA TRP A 271 -17.68 13.83 2.40
C TRP A 271 -16.96 13.52 1.08
N PHE A 272 -17.52 12.58 0.33
CA PHE A 272 -16.97 12.15 -0.93
C PHE A 272 -16.99 13.26 -1.98
N GLY A 273 -18.07 14.02 -2.08
CA GLY A 273 -18.19 15.17 -2.97
C GLY A 273 -17.19 16.28 -2.65
N LEU A 274 -16.99 16.60 -1.36
CA LEU A 274 -15.99 17.57 -0.92
C LEU A 274 -14.59 17.12 -1.29
N MET A 275 -14.26 15.87 -0.98
CA MET A 275 -12.94 15.33 -1.25
C MET A 275 -12.67 15.24 -2.77
N LEU A 276 -13.64 14.80 -3.57
CA LEU A 276 -13.53 14.77 -5.03
C LEU A 276 -13.30 16.18 -5.59
N LEU A 277 -14.07 17.17 -5.14
CA LEU A 277 -13.92 18.56 -5.59
C LEU A 277 -12.53 19.11 -5.28
N ILE A 278 -12.04 18.91 -4.04
CA ILE A 278 -10.74 19.44 -3.62
C ILE A 278 -9.59 18.72 -4.32
N VAL A 279 -9.63 17.38 -4.39
CA VAL A 279 -8.57 16.58 -5.04
C VAL A 279 -8.52 16.86 -6.53
N VAL A 280 -9.67 16.89 -7.23
CA VAL A 280 -9.71 17.21 -8.66
C VAL A 280 -9.25 18.65 -8.89
N GLY A 281 -9.71 19.62 -8.10
CA GLY A 281 -9.27 21.01 -8.20
C GLY A 281 -7.76 21.18 -8.02
N LEU A 282 -7.18 20.53 -7.02
CA LEU A 282 -5.72 20.52 -6.82
C LEU A 282 -4.99 19.78 -7.94
N SER A 283 -5.53 18.66 -8.45
CA SER A 283 -4.90 17.89 -9.52
C SER A 283 -4.69 18.72 -10.80
N TYR A 284 -5.67 19.53 -11.19
CA TYR A 284 -5.53 20.45 -12.31
C TYR A 284 -4.57 21.62 -12.00
N GLY A 285 -4.54 22.06 -10.74
CA GLY A 285 -3.62 23.12 -10.29
C GLY A 285 -2.14 22.71 -10.31
N ILE A 286 -1.84 21.46 -9.98
CA ILE A 286 -0.46 20.94 -9.93
C ILE A 286 0.05 20.37 -11.25
N GLU A 287 -0.83 20.11 -12.21
CA GLU A 287 -0.48 19.51 -13.51
C GLU A 287 0.62 20.31 -14.22
N ARG A 288 0.45 21.62 -14.41
CA ARG A 288 1.41 22.46 -15.14
C ARG A 288 2.69 22.75 -14.36
N PRO A 289 2.65 23.15 -13.07
CA PRO A 289 3.86 23.53 -12.34
C PRO A 289 4.84 22.39 -12.08
N LEU A 290 4.34 21.15 -12.00
CA LEU A 290 5.17 19.99 -11.66
C LEU A 290 5.60 19.17 -12.89
N TYR A 291 5.07 19.46 -14.09
CA TYR A 291 5.38 18.68 -15.28
C TYR A 291 6.84 18.89 -15.73
N PRO A 292 7.66 17.85 -15.85
CA PRO A 292 9.04 17.99 -16.30
C PRO A 292 9.07 18.37 -17.79
N PRO A 293 9.78 19.43 -18.19
CA PRO A 293 9.88 19.81 -19.60
C PRO A 293 10.75 18.85 -20.42
N ASP A 294 11.57 18.03 -19.76
CA ASP A 294 12.64 17.23 -20.38
C ASP A 294 12.20 15.80 -20.79
N ILE A 295 10.90 15.48 -20.71
CA ILE A 295 10.38 14.12 -20.94
C ILE A 295 9.61 14.07 -22.26
N GLU A 296 10.08 13.25 -23.20
CA GLU A 296 9.31 12.90 -24.40
C GLU A 296 8.13 12.00 -23.99
N PRO A 297 6.87 12.43 -24.22
CA PRO A 297 5.72 11.65 -23.83
C PRO A 297 5.66 10.34 -24.63
N ALA A 298 5.51 9.23 -23.92
CA ALA A 298 5.35 7.93 -24.55
C ALA A 298 3.93 7.77 -25.11
N ASN A 299 3.80 7.08 -26.24
CA ASN A 299 2.50 6.86 -26.90
C ASN A 299 1.59 5.86 -26.15
N HIS A 300 2.13 5.08 -25.23
CA HIS A 300 1.40 4.14 -24.37
C HIS A 300 2.18 3.86 -23.08
N THR A 301 1.50 3.39 -22.04
CA THR A 301 2.09 2.99 -20.75
C THR A 301 1.46 1.71 -20.24
N HIS A 302 2.26 0.84 -19.63
CA HIS A 302 1.81 -0.38 -18.96
C HIS A 302 1.51 -0.18 -17.47
N ALA A 303 1.66 1.04 -16.94
CA ALA A 303 1.46 1.34 -15.52
C ALA A 303 0.08 0.90 -14.98
N PHE A 304 -0.94 0.94 -15.83
CA PHE A 304 -2.33 0.66 -15.45
C PHE A 304 -2.80 -0.76 -15.77
N ASP A 305 -1.95 -1.61 -16.34
CA ASP A 305 -2.32 -2.98 -16.67
C ASP A 305 -2.70 -3.76 -15.41
N GLY A 306 -2.16 -3.39 -14.24
CA GLY A 306 -2.51 -3.91 -12.93
C GLY A 306 -4.01 -3.82 -12.58
N TYR A 307 -4.72 -2.84 -13.13
CA TYR A 307 -6.15 -2.60 -12.88
C TYR A 307 -7.07 -3.28 -13.89
N CYS A 308 -6.52 -3.71 -15.02
CA CYS A 308 -7.25 -4.32 -16.11
C CYS A 308 -7.32 -5.84 -15.97
N ALA A 309 -8.21 -6.45 -16.76
CA ALA A 309 -8.28 -7.89 -16.95
C ALA A 309 -6.89 -8.44 -17.34
N PRO A 310 -6.33 -9.42 -16.58
CA PRO A 310 -4.99 -9.94 -16.84
C PRO A 310 -4.91 -10.89 -18.04
N PHE A 311 -6.06 -11.29 -18.59
CA PHE A 311 -6.17 -12.21 -19.71
C PHE A 311 -6.89 -11.54 -20.88
N PHE A 312 -6.31 -11.59 -22.07
CA PHE A 312 -6.97 -11.13 -23.29
C PHE A 312 -8.11 -12.08 -23.65
N HIS A 313 -9.26 -11.53 -24.07
CA HIS A 313 -10.46 -12.31 -24.36
C HIS A 313 -10.25 -13.40 -25.43
N ASN A 314 -9.31 -13.15 -26.36
CA ASN A 314 -9.05 -13.99 -27.52
C ASN A 314 -7.84 -14.94 -27.33
N SER A 315 -7.17 -14.89 -26.17
CA SER A 315 -5.93 -15.64 -25.91
C SER A 315 -5.98 -16.32 -24.54
N PRO A 316 -6.79 -17.37 -24.35
CA PRO A 316 -6.80 -18.12 -23.10
C PRO A 316 -5.44 -18.80 -22.87
N PRO A 317 -5.00 -18.96 -21.61
CA PRO A 317 -3.74 -19.62 -21.29
C PRO A 317 -3.78 -21.10 -21.70
N THR A 318 -2.74 -21.53 -22.43
CA THR A 318 -2.63 -22.87 -23.03
C THR A 318 -2.66 -24.01 -22.00
N GLU A 319 -2.12 -23.78 -20.80
CA GLU A 319 -2.03 -24.75 -19.70
C GLU A 319 -3.22 -24.66 -18.72
N GLY A 320 -4.22 -23.83 -19.03
CA GLY A 320 -5.38 -23.58 -18.18
C GLY A 320 -5.18 -22.45 -17.16
N PHE A 321 -6.30 -21.90 -16.69
CA PHE A 321 -6.30 -20.71 -15.82
C PHE A 321 -5.68 -20.95 -14.44
N LEU A 322 -5.90 -22.13 -13.84
CA LEU A 322 -5.40 -22.42 -12.48
C LEU A 322 -3.87 -22.49 -12.42
N VAL A 323 -3.25 -23.17 -13.39
CA VAL A 323 -1.79 -23.28 -13.49
C VAL A 323 -1.19 -21.88 -13.70
N GLU A 324 -1.81 -21.09 -14.58
CA GLU A 324 -1.38 -19.74 -14.87
C GLU A 324 -1.48 -18.80 -13.64
N ILE A 325 -2.58 -18.89 -12.91
CA ILE A 325 -2.79 -18.12 -11.67
C ILE A 325 -1.75 -18.51 -10.62
N GLY A 326 -1.56 -19.81 -10.38
CA GLY A 326 -0.57 -20.30 -9.41
C GLY A 326 0.85 -19.84 -9.75
N ARG A 327 1.20 -19.85 -11.04
CA ARG A 327 2.49 -19.37 -11.55
C ARG A 327 2.69 -17.87 -11.33
N ARG A 328 1.71 -17.04 -11.70
CA ARG A 328 1.77 -15.58 -11.50
C ARG A 328 1.81 -15.19 -10.04
N ILE A 329 1.06 -15.88 -9.18
CA ILE A 329 1.11 -15.66 -7.72
C ILE A 329 2.50 -16.04 -7.19
N ARG A 330 3.00 -17.23 -7.52
CA ARG A 330 4.32 -17.68 -7.05
C ARG A 330 5.46 -16.74 -7.48
N ASN A 331 5.42 -16.24 -8.72
CA ASN A 331 6.48 -15.38 -9.25
C ASN A 331 6.34 -13.91 -8.79
N GLY A 332 5.11 -13.43 -8.58
CA GLY A 332 4.84 -12.04 -8.23
C GLY A 332 4.81 -11.76 -6.71
N THR A 333 4.58 -12.78 -5.88
CA THR A 333 4.40 -12.59 -4.43
C THR A 333 5.74 -12.62 -3.70
N GLN A 334 5.96 -11.59 -2.88
CA GLN A 334 7.19 -11.43 -2.10
C GLN A 334 7.17 -12.28 -0.80
N PRO A 335 8.32 -12.62 -0.19
CA PRO A 335 8.36 -13.45 1.02
C PRO A 335 7.56 -12.89 2.21
N HIS A 336 7.58 -11.57 2.40
CA HIS A 336 6.85 -10.92 3.50
C HIS A 336 5.33 -10.93 3.29
N GLU A 337 4.85 -10.93 2.05
CA GLU A 337 3.44 -11.08 1.70
C GLU A 337 2.95 -12.50 2.05
N TRP A 338 3.75 -13.53 1.75
CA TRP A 338 3.45 -14.90 2.17
C TRP A 338 3.39 -15.05 3.70
N PHE A 339 4.35 -14.46 4.41
CA PHE A 339 4.36 -14.45 5.87
C PHE A 339 3.12 -13.75 6.44
N GLY A 340 2.79 -12.56 5.93
CA GLY A 340 1.60 -11.82 6.34
C GLY A 340 0.32 -12.63 6.13
N ALA A 341 0.16 -13.26 4.96
CA ALA A 341 -0.97 -14.11 4.66
C ALA A 341 -1.06 -15.32 5.59
N ALA A 342 0.05 -16.00 5.87
CA ALA A 342 0.11 -17.13 6.78
C ALA A 342 -0.34 -16.75 8.20
N VAL A 343 0.16 -15.62 8.72
CA VAL A 343 -0.23 -15.11 10.04
C VAL A 343 -1.72 -14.75 10.08
N LEU A 344 -2.26 -14.11 9.03
CA LEU A 344 -3.69 -13.80 8.96
C LEU A 344 -4.56 -15.06 8.91
N ILE A 345 -4.13 -16.12 8.22
CA ILE A 345 -4.84 -17.41 8.22
C ILE A 345 -4.86 -18.02 9.62
N VAL A 346 -3.73 -17.98 10.35
CA VAL A 346 -3.67 -18.45 11.74
C VAL A 346 -4.60 -17.62 12.63
N LEU A 347 -4.58 -16.28 12.52
CA LEU A 347 -5.48 -15.41 13.28
C LEU A 347 -6.95 -15.65 12.93
N ALA A 348 -7.27 -15.87 11.65
CA ALA A 348 -8.62 -16.15 11.19
C ALA A 348 -9.13 -17.50 11.69
N THR A 349 -8.28 -18.53 11.69
CA THR A 349 -8.63 -19.86 12.23
C THR A 349 -8.86 -19.80 13.73
N VAL A 350 -7.97 -19.16 14.48
CA VAL A 350 -8.13 -18.93 15.92
C VAL A 350 -9.40 -18.12 16.21
N GLY A 351 -9.63 -17.04 15.47
CA GLY A 351 -10.82 -16.20 15.60
C GLY A 351 -12.11 -16.94 15.28
N GLY A 352 -12.11 -17.78 14.24
CA GLY A 352 -13.23 -18.64 13.87
C GLY A 352 -13.55 -19.67 14.95
N VAL A 353 -12.53 -20.35 15.48
CA VAL A 353 -12.67 -21.27 16.62
C VAL A 353 -13.23 -20.54 17.83
N LEU A 354 -12.67 -19.39 18.21
CA LEU A 354 -13.18 -18.60 19.33
C LEU A 354 -14.63 -18.16 19.11
N ARG A 355 -15.01 -17.78 17.90
CA ARG A 355 -16.39 -17.38 17.59
C ARG A 355 -17.40 -18.53 17.69
N VAL A 356 -16.99 -19.75 17.34
CA VAL A 356 -17.85 -20.94 17.41
C VAL A 356 -17.94 -21.48 18.84
N PHE A 357 -16.81 -21.59 19.54
CA PHE A 357 -16.73 -22.23 20.86
C PHE A 357 -16.88 -21.26 22.05
N ASP A 358 -16.63 -19.97 21.85
CA ASP A 358 -16.83 -18.92 22.85
C ASP A 358 -17.63 -17.71 22.29
N PRO A 359 -18.87 -17.94 21.82
CA PRO A 359 -19.71 -16.86 21.28
C PRO A 359 -20.02 -15.77 22.31
N SER A 360 -19.99 -16.12 23.61
CA SER A 360 -20.20 -15.21 24.74
C SER A 360 -18.96 -14.42 25.17
N ARG A 361 -17.80 -14.60 24.52
CA ARG A 361 -16.52 -13.97 24.89
C ARG A 361 -16.12 -14.20 26.37
N LYS A 362 -16.44 -15.37 26.93
CA LYS A 362 -16.08 -15.78 28.30
C LYS A 362 -14.57 -15.84 28.50
N PHE A 363 -13.81 -16.21 27.48
CA PHE A 363 -12.35 -16.22 27.51
C PHE A 363 -11.78 -14.81 27.66
N GLN A 364 -12.35 -13.84 26.92
CA GLN A 364 -12.03 -12.43 27.07
C GLN A 364 -12.41 -11.93 28.49
N ALA A 365 -13.57 -12.32 29.00
CA ALA A 365 -13.97 -11.99 30.37
C ALA A 365 -13.02 -12.58 31.43
N TRP A 366 -12.50 -13.79 31.22
CA TRP A 366 -11.49 -14.40 32.08
C TRP A 366 -10.15 -13.65 32.04
N LEU A 367 -9.72 -13.20 30.86
CA LEU A 367 -8.50 -12.39 30.72
C LEU A 367 -8.58 -11.09 31.50
N VAL A 368 -9.76 -10.47 31.54
CA VAL A 368 -10.02 -9.21 32.25
C VAL A 368 -10.22 -9.42 33.75
N ARG A 369 -10.57 -10.64 34.20
CA ARG A 369 -10.78 -10.94 35.62
C ARG A 369 -9.50 -10.67 36.41
N ARG A 370 -9.55 -9.66 37.28
CA ARG A 370 -8.48 -9.37 38.23
C ARG A 370 -8.36 -10.54 39.20
N ILE A 371 -7.14 -11.03 39.38
CA ILE A 371 -6.79 -11.89 40.51
C ILE A 371 -6.61 -10.92 41.69
N PRO A 372 -7.22 -11.17 42.87
CA PRO A 372 -6.99 -10.34 44.05
C PRO A 372 -5.48 -10.23 44.31
N GLU A 373 -4.96 -9.01 44.48
CA GLU A 373 -3.57 -8.82 44.86
C GLU A 373 -3.34 -9.46 46.23
N GLU A 374 -2.36 -10.38 46.33
CA GLU A 374 -1.75 -10.73 47.61
C GLU A 374 -1.02 -9.49 48.11
N SER A 375 -1.71 -8.68 48.91
CA SER A 375 -1.15 -7.56 49.65
C SER A 375 0.01 -8.06 50.52
N GLY A 376 1.25 -7.93 50.07
CA GLY A 376 2.43 -8.20 50.91
C GLY A 376 3.71 -8.71 50.24
N ARG A 377 3.73 -9.04 48.94
CA ARG A 377 5.00 -9.40 48.27
C ARG A 377 5.74 -8.13 47.84
N MET A 378 6.93 -7.92 48.40
CA MET A 378 7.92 -6.96 47.88
C MET A 378 8.15 -7.30 46.41
N SER A 379 7.65 -6.46 45.49
CA SER A 379 8.00 -6.61 44.08
C SER A 379 9.52 -6.50 43.95
N PRO A 380 10.17 -7.46 43.26
CA PRO A 380 11.58 -7.37 42.92
C PRO A 380 11.90 -6.00 42.32
N ARG A 381 13.13 -5.49 42.50
CA ARG A 381 13.55 -4.17 41.99
C ARG A 381 13.31 -3.97 40.48
N TYR A 382 13.12 -5.05 39.73
CA TYR A 382 12.86 -5.08 38.28
C TYR A 382 11.37 -5.31 37.92
N ASP A 383 10.48 -5.54 38.89
CA ASP A 383 9.04 -5.74 38.68
C ASP A 383 8.31 -4.39 38.76
N VAL A 384 8.55 -3.56 37.74
CA VAL A 384 7.98 -2.22 37.62
C VAL A 384 6.67 -2.28 36.84
N ILE A 385 5.59 -1.80 37.47
CA ILE A 385 4.27 -1.74 36.86
C ILE A 385 4.22 -0.61 35.83
N VAL A 386 4.23 -0.96 34.54
CA VAL A 386 4.15 0.02 33.44
C VAL A 386 2.67 0.28 33.05
N PRO A 387 2.23 1.56 32.98
CA PRO A 387 0.90 1.92 32.48
C PRO A 387 0.65 1.39 31.06
N GLY A 388 -0.59 1.00 30.78
CA GLY A 388 -0.99 0.53 29.45
C GLY A 388 -0.66 1.53 28.31
N PRO A 389 -0.98 2.83 28.45
CA PRO A 389 -0.72 3.81 27.40
C PRO A 389 0.76 3.96 27.05
N VAL A 390 1.66 3.84 28.05
CA VAL A 390 3.11 3.87 27.83
C VAL A 390 3.55 2.67 27.00
N LEU A 391 3.06 1.46 27.33
CA LEU A 391 3.33 0.27 26.53
C LEU A 391 2.77 0.37 25.10
N ALA A 392 1.60 0.99 24.94
CA ALA A 392 1.02 1.23 23.63
C ALA A 392 1.91 2.14 22.79
N ILE A 393 2.35 3.28 23.34
CA ILE A 393 3.24 4.22 22.66
C ILE A 393 4.58 3.56 22.32
N VAL A 394 5.17 2.81 23.26
CA VAL A 394 6.42 2.07 23.02
C VAL A 394 6.22 1.02 21.93
N GLY A 395 5.10 0.30 21.91
CA GLY A 395 4.80 -0.66 20.87
C GLY A 395 4.55 0.01 19.51
N LEU A 396 3.87 1.16 19.47
CA LEU A 396 3.64 1.92 18.23
C LEU A 396 4.97 2.42 17.68
N ALA A 397 5.83 2.99 18.54
CA ALA A 397 7.19 3.34 18.19
C ALA A 397 7.99 2.11 17.70
N GLY A 398 7.80 0.95 18.34
CA GLY A 398 8.37 -0.32 17.90
C GLY A 398 7.93 -0.73 16.49
N ILE A 399 6.64 -0.57 16.15
CA ILE A 399 6.12 -0.82 14.80
C ILE A 399 6.77 0.13 13.80
N VAL A 400 6.91 1.41 14.13
CA VAL A 400 7.58 2.40 13.29
C VAL A 400 9.05 2.04 13.08
N ILE A 401 9.78 1.71 14.15
CA ILE A 401 11.19 1.30 14.07
C ILE A 401 11.34 0.03 13.23
N MET A 402 10.48 -0.98 13.45
CA MET A 402 10.47 -2.20 12.65
C MET A 402 10.14 -1.94 11.18
N SER A 403 9.26 -0.97 10.89
CA SER A 403 8.98 -0.54 9.53
C SER A 403 10.21 0.09 8.89
N VAL A 404 10.92 0.97 9.60
CA VAL A 404 12.16 1.60 9.12
C VAL A 404 13.24 0.54 8.87
N VAL A 405 13.44 -0.41 9.80
CA VAL A 405 14.36 -1.55 9.60
C VAL A 405 13.90 -2.43 8.42
N GLY A 406 12.59 -2.62 8.27
CA GLY A 406 11.97 -3.26 7.13
C GLY A 406 12.32 -2.57 5.81
N CYS A 407 12.40 -1.23 5.78
CA CYS A 407 12.89 -0.49 4.60
C CYS A 407 14.31 -0.92 4.20
N PHE A 408 15.23 -1.03 5.15
CA PHE A 408 16.61 -1.44 4.87
C PHE A 408 16.71 -2.89 4.40
N THR A 409 15.78 -3.74 4.82
CA THR A 409 15.70 -5.14 4.39
C THR A 409 15.05 -5.27 3.00
N TYR A 410 14.01 -4.47 2.73
CA TYR A 410 13.31 -4.47 1.44
C TYR A 410 14.15 -3.82 0.33
N TYR A 411 14.95 -2.82 0.68
CA TYR A 411 15.94 -2.19 -0.20
C TYR A 411 17.34 -2.65 0.22
N PRO A 412 17.80 -3.83 -0.23
CA PRO A 412 19.08 -4.40 0.18
C PRO A 412 20.27 -3.54 -0.28
N GLU A 413 21.47 -3.95 0.12
CA GLU A 413 22.69 -3.25 -0.30
C GLU A 413 22.87 -3.28 -1.82
N PRO A 414 23.54 -2.26 -2.42
CA PRO A 414 23.72 -2.22 -3.86
C PRO A 414 24.37 -3.49 -4.45
N ASN A 415 25.31 -4.10 -3.73
CA ASN A 415 25.99 -5.32 -4.19
C ASN A 415 25.03 -6.52 -4.24
N GLU A 416 24.31 -6.78 -3.15
CA GLU A 416 23.28 -7.83 -3.09
C GLU A 416 22.18 -7.58 -4.14
N THR A 417 21.78 -6.32 -4.33
CA THR A 417 20.80 -5.95 -5.35
C THR A 417 21.31 -6.22 -6.77
N LEU A 418 22.60 -5.96 -7.04
CA LEU A 418 23.21 -6.25 -8.34
C LEU A 418 23.30 -7.75 -8.61
N GLU A 419 23.51 -8.57 -7.59
CA GLU A 419 23.47 -10.04 -7.69
C GLU A 419 22.07 -10.53 -8.06
N GLU A 420 21.04 -10.11 -7.33
CA GLU A 420 19.64 -10.46 -7.62
C GLU A 420 19.18 -9.93 -8.99
N LEU A 421 19.59 -8.71 -9.35
CA LEU A 421 19.33 -8.14 -10.68
C LEU A 421 20.03 -8.94 -11.79
N SER A 422 21.24 -9.45 -11.54
CA SER A 422 21.96 -10.31 -12.49
C SER A 422 21.20 -11.62 -12.72
N ILE A 423 20.67 -12.24 -11.65
CA ILE A 423 19.86 -13.47 -11.72
C ILE A 423 18.59 -13.21 -12.53
N ALA A 424 17.80 -12.20 -12.14
CA ALA A 424 16.55 -11.85 -12.81
C ALA A 424 16.76 -11.53 -14.30
N ARG A 425 17.80 -10.76 -14.63
CA ARG A 425 18.18 -10.48 -16.02
C ARG A 425 18.55 -11.74 -16.79
N THR A 426 19.26 -12.68 -16.16
CA THR A 426 19.66 -13.94 -16.79
C THR A 426 18.44 -14.77 -17.17
N GLU A 427 17.42 -14.83 -16.32
CA GLU A 427 16.13 -15.45 -16.63
C GLU A 427 15.43 -14.78 -17.82
N VAL A 428 15.36 -13.44 -17.84
CA VAL A 428 14.77 -12.67 -18.95
C VAL A 428 15.48 -12.98 -20.27
N VAL A 429 16.81 -12.83 -20.28
CA VAL A 429 17.63 -12.96 -21.49
C VAL A 429 17.60 -14.40 -21.99
N SER A 430 17.83 -15.40 -21.13
CA SER A 430 17.80 -16.82 -21.50
C SER A 430 16.44 -17.24 -22.07
N ALA A 431 15.34 -16.77 -21.48
CA ALA A 431 14.00 -17.05 -21.96
C ALA A 431 13.71 -16.38 -23.31
N ALA A 432 14.15 -15.13 -23.50
CA ALA A 432 14.05 -14.44 -24.78
C ALA A 432 14.85 -15.18 -25.88
N PHE A 433 16.06 -15.66 -25.56
CA PHE A 433 16.90 -16.44 -26.49
C PHE A 433 16.30 -17.79 -26.90
N SER A 434 15.68 -18.49 -25.95
CA SER A 434 15.08 -19.82 -26.17
C SER A 434 13.70 -19.75 -26.83
N GLY A 435 13.18 -18.56 -27.12
CA GLY A 435 11.83 -18.36 -27.67
C GLY A 435 10.73 -18.57 -26.62
N ASN A 436 11.07 -18.72 -25.34
CA ASN A 436 10.09 -18.79 -24.24
C ASN A 436 9.63 -17.38 -23.84
N HIS A 437 8.91 -16.73 -24.76
CA HIS A 437 8.44 -15.35 -24.63
C HIS A 437 7.60 -15.15 -23.36
N LYS A 438 6.81 -16.16 -22.98
CA LYS A 438 5.96 -16.11 -21.79
C LYS A 438 6.79 -15.98 -20.52
N HIS A 439 7.86 -16.76 -20.37
CA HIS A 439 8.75 -16.69 -19.22
C HIS A 439 9.53 -15.39 -19.18
N ALA A 440 9.98 -14.88 -20.33
CA ALA A 440 10.64 -13.58 -20.41
C ALA A 440 9.72 -12.45 -19.91
N LEU A 441 8.46 -12.41 -20.35
CA LEU A 441 7.47 -11.43 -19.91
C LEU A 441 7.12 -11.53 -18.42
N ASP A 442 7.19 -12.73 -17.83
CA ASP A 442 6.97 -12.90 -16.38
C ASP A 442 8.14 -12.34 -15.55
N TRP A 443 9.38 -12.37 -16.07
CA TRP A 443 10.58 -11.95 -15.35
C TRP A 443 11.03 -10.51 -15.64
N ILE A 444 10.61 -9.90 -16.74
CA ILE A 444 10.92 -8.49 -17.05
C ILE A 444 10.50 -7.58 -15.88
N PRO A 445 9.25 -7.62 -15.37
CA PRO A 445 8.84 -6.78 -14.24
C PRO A 445 9.65 -7.01 -12.96
N VAL A 446 10.13 -8.24 -12.74
CA VAL A 446 10.99 -8.59 -11.60
C VAL A 446 12.35 -7.90 -11.75
N CYS A 447 12.93 -7.94 -12.95
CA CYS A 447 14.19 -7.27 -13.28
C CYS A 447 14.07 -5.75 -13.10
N GLU A 448 13.00 -5.13 -13.59
CA GLU A 448 12.75 -3.70 -13.38
C GLU A 448 12.60 -3.34 -11.91
N SER A 449 11.89 -4.17 -11.13
CA SER A 449 11.70 -3.97 -9.69
C SER A 449 13.05 -3.94 -8.97
N TRP A 450 13.96 -4.86 -9.29
CA TRP A 450 15.31 -4.87 -8.74
C TRP A 450 16.14 -3.65 -9.17
N ASN A 451 16.03 -3.22 -10.43
CA ASN A 451 16.68 -2.00 -10.91
C ASN A 451 16.21 -0.75 -10.14
N ARG A 452 14.91 -0.66 -9.83
CA ARG A 452 14.35 0.43 -9.00
C ARG A 452 14.83 0.34 -7.55
N ARG A 453 14.81 -0.86 -6.96
CA ARG A 453 15.31 -1.10 -5.58
C ARG A 453 16.80 -0.76 -5.44
N LEU A 454 17.61 -0.95 -6.48
CA LEU A 454 19.04 -0.59 -6.47
C LEU A 454 19.23 0.90 -6.19
N ILE A 455 18.48 1.76 -6.89
CA ILE A 455 18.55 3.21 -6.70
C ILE A 455 18.11 3.59 -5.29
N VAL A 456 16.99 3.04 -4.83
CA VAL A 456 16.45 3.32 -3.49
C VAL A 456 17.39 2.85 -2.40
N GLY A 457 17.92 1.63 -2.50
CA GLY A 457 18.85 1.05 -1.53
C GLY A 457 20.18 1.79 -1.46
N THR A 458 20.62 2.37 -2.59
CA THR A 458 21.78 3.27 -2.65
C THR A 458 21.49 4.56 -1.90
N TYR A 459 20.38 5.23 -2.24
CA TYR A 459 19.99 6.49 -1.60
C TYR A 459 19.79 6.34 -0.09
N LEU A 460 19.16 5.25 0.36
CA LEU A 460 18.90 4.99 1.77
C LEU A 460 20.18 4.91 2.63
N ARG A 461 21.29 4.42 2.06
CA ARG A 461 22.56 4.22 2.77
C ARG A 461 23.55 5.36 2.57
N ARG A 462 23.49 6.05 1.42
CA ARG A 462 24.47 7.08 1.02
C ARG A 462 23.88 8.49 1.00
N PHE A 463 22.55 8.65 1.14
CA PHE A 463 21.80 9.90 1.02
C PHE A 463 21.98 10.65 -0.32
N LYS A 464 22.60 10.02 -1.31
CA LYS A 464 22.89 10.55 -2.63
C LYS A 464 22.95 9.42 -3.65
N VAL A 465 22.53 9.69 -4.87
CA VAL A 465 22.76 8.86 -6.05
C VAL A 465 23.28 9.79 -7.14
N SER A 466 24.40 9.46 -7.76
CA SER A 466 24.97 10.27 -8.85
C SER A 466 24.08 10.20 -10.09
N ASP A 467 24.01 11.30 -10.84
CA ASP A 467 23.33 11.36 -12.14
C ASP A 467 23.85 10.29 -13.11
N TYR A 468 25.12 9.89 -12.97
CA TYR A 468 25.70 8.81 -13.76
C TYR A 468 25.02 7.46 -13.46
N HIS A 469 24.85 7.07 -12.19
CA HIS A 469 24.15 5.84 -11.81
C HIS A 469 22.68 5.87 -12.23
N LEU A 470 22.01 7.01 -12.05
CA LEU A 470 20.62 7.20 -12.52
C LEU A 470 20.51 7.02 -14.03
N MET A 471 21.43 7.60 -14.81
CA MET A 471 21.46 7.44 -16.26
C MET A 471 21.68 5.98 -16.67
N LYS A 472 22.58 5.24 -16.01
CA LYS A 472 22.81 3.81 -16.31
C LYS A 472 21.60 2.94 -15.95
N SER A 473 20.94 3.23 -14.83
CA SER A 473 19.71 2.54 -14.42
C SER A 473 18.57 2.79 -15.40
N ARG A 474 18.40 4.04 -15.87
CA ARG A 474 17.44 4.38 -16.94
C ARG A 474 17.78 3.68 -18.26
N LEU A 475 19.07 3.59 -18.62
CA LEU A 475 19.48 2.86 -19.81
C LEU A 475 19.06 1.38 -19.74
N LEU A 476 19.26 0.71 -18.59
CA LEU A 476 18.81 -0.67 -18.41
C LEU A 476 17.28 -0.79 -18.50
N GLN A 477 16.56 0.10 -17.82
CA GLN A 477 15.10 0.18 -17.85
C GLN A 477 14.57 0.29 -19.29
N ASN A 478 15.09 1.24 -20.07
CA ASN A 478 14.67 1.44 -21.46
C ASN A 478 14.94 0.21 -22.36
N ARG A 479 16.01 -0.56 -22.08
CA ARG A 479 16.29 -1.79 -22.84
C ARG A 479 15.36 -2.94 -22.46
N LEU A 480 14.98 -3.05 -21.19
CA LEU A 480 13.98 -4.01 -20.73
C LEU A 480 12.62 -3.71 -21.37
N GLU A 481 12.21 -2.45 -21.41
CA GLU A 481 10.95 -2.02 -22.04
C GLU A 481 10.93 -2.29 -23.55
N GLN A 482 12.02 -1.96 -24.26
CA GLN A 482 12.14 -2.29 -25.69
C GLN A 482 12.06 -3.79 -25.94
N LEU A 483 12.72 -4.59 -25.09
CA LEU A 483 12.66 -6.05 -25.17
C LEU A 483 11.25 -6.57 -24.90
N GLU A 484 10.55 -6.00 -23.91
CA GLU A 484 9.16 -6.33 -23.62
C GLU A 484 8.26 -6.09 -24.83
N HIS A 485 8.35 -4.90 -25.45
CA HIS A 485 7.57 -4.57 -26.64
C HIS A 485 7.88 -5.51 -27.80
N ALA A 486 9.16 -5.79 -28.08
CA ALA A 486 9.53 -6.70 -29.15
C ALA A 486 8.96 -8.12 -28.94
N ILE A 487 8.90 -8.59 -27.69
CA ILE A 487 8.34 -9.89 -27.34
C ILE A 487 6.80 -9.88 -27.46
N GLN A 488 6.13 -8.83 -26.97
CA GLN A 488 4.68 -8.69 -27.00
C GLN A 488 4.15 -8.55 -28.44
N ASP A 489 4.80 -7.72 -29.25
CA ASP A 489 4.43 -7.46 -30.65
C ASP A 489 4.85 -8.58 -31.60
N LYS A 490 5.49 -9.65 -31.06
CA LYS A 490 5.99 -10.82 -31.81
C LYS A 490 6.88 -10.40 -32.99
N VAL A 491 7.79 -9.48 -32.71
CA VAL A 491 8.77 -8.97 -33.68
C VAL A 491 9.75 -10.09 -34.05
N ASP A 492 10.47 -9.91 -35.16
CA ASP A 492 11.42 -10.89 -35.70
C ASP A 492 12.41 -11.39 -34.61
N PRO A 493 12.62 -12.72 -34.46
CA PRO A 493 13.56 -13.27 -33.46
C PRO A 493 14.97 -12.68 -33.49
N SER A 494 15.42 -12.15 -34.64
CA SER A 494 16.70 -11.46 -34.77
C SER A 494 16.76 -10.15 -33.97
N GLU A 495 15.64 -9.41 -33.90
CA GLU A 495 15.51 -8.17 -33.14
C GLU A 495 15.43 -8.46 -31.64
N ILE A 496 14.65 -9.46 -31.23
CA ILE A 496 14.60 -9.93 -29.83
C ILE A 496 15.99 -10.33 -29.34
N ARG A 497 16.77 -11.03 -30.18
CA ARG A 497 18.17 -11.38 -29.87
C ARG A 497 19.05 -10.14 -29.69
N THR A 498 18.90 -9.16 -30.58
CA THR A 498 19.66 -7.90 -30.51
C THR A 498 19.34 -7.11 -29.25
N LEU A 499 18.07 -6.99 -28.89
CA LEU A 499 17.60 -6.33 -27.68
C LEU A 499 18.02 -7.09 -26.41
N SER A 500 18.04 -8.42 -26.45
CA SER A 500 18.54 -9.25 -25.35
C SER A 500 20.02 -8.98 -25.07
N HIS A 501 20.85 -8.89 -26.12
CA HIS A 501 22.26 -8.49 -25.99
C HIS A 501 22.41 -7.06 -25.48
N ALA A 502 21.60 -6.12 -25.98
CA ALA A 502 21.62 -4.72 -25.54
C ALA A 502 21.25 -4.60 -24.04
N THR A 503 20.26 -5.37 -23.58
CA THR A 503 19.86 -5.46 -22.16
C THR A 503 21.01 -6.00 -21.31
N SER A 504 21.65 -7.08 -21.74
CA SER A 504 22.81 -7.64 -21.03
C SER A 504 23.96 -6.64 -20.93
N ARG A 505 24.25 -5.91 -22.02
CA ARG A 505 25.29 -4.88 -22.04
C ARG A 505 24.95 -3.70 -21.14
N ALA A 506 23.69 -3.26 -21.12
CA ALA A 506 23.23 -2.18 -20.25
C ALA A 506 23.41 -2.54 -18.77
N PHE A 507 23.09 -3.78 -18.37
CA PHE A 507 23.38 -4.26 -17.01
C PHE A 507 24.87 -4.25 -16.71
N THR A 508 25.73 -4.74 -17.62
CA THR A 508 27.19 -4.73 -17.38
C THR A 508 27.70 -3.32 -17.14
N LEU A 509 27.22 -2.33 -17.91
CA LEU A 509 27.58 -0.92 -17.70
C LEU A 509 27.08 -0.37 -16.36
N LEU A 510 25.87 -0.75 -15.94
CA LEU A 510 25.32 -0.38 -14.63
C LEU A 510 26.13 -1.01 -13.49
N SER A 511 26.40 -2.31 -13.56
CA SER A 511 27.18 -3.04 -12.57
C SER A 511 28.59 -2.47 -12.46
N LEU A 512 29.27 -2.19 -13.58
CA LEU A 512 30.57 -1.53 -13.58
C LEU A 512 30.50 -0.16 -12.92
N ALA A 513 29.49 0.68 -13.25
CA ALA A 513 29.33 2.00 -12.63
C ALA A 513 29.26 1.94 -11.09
N TYR A 514 28.62 0.91 -10.54
CA TYR A 514 28.55 0.70 -9.09
C TYR A 514 29.83 0.14 -8.46
N HIS A 515 30.71 -0.50 -9.24
CA HIS A 515 31.97 -1.07 -8.76
C HIS A 515 33.18 -0.14 -8.99
N SER A 516 33.18 0.68 -10.05
CA SER A 516 34.35 1.42 -10.52
C SER A 516 34.38 2.89 -10.12
N GLU A 517 33.22 3.53 -9.94
CA GLU A 517 33.15 4.93 -9.57
C GLU A 517 32.72 5.08 -8.11
N PRO A 518 33.42 5.92 -7.32
CA PRO A 518 32.93 6.30 -6.01
C PRO A 518 31.57 7.01 -6.17
N LEU A 519 30.64 6.68 -5.29
CA LEU A 519 29.29 7.27 -5.26
C LEU A 519 29.28 8.72 -4.73
N ASP A 520 30.46 9.31 -4.48
CA ASP A 520 30.69 10.58 -3.77
C ASP A 520 30.84 11.78 -4.71
#